data_AF-A0A9X1WF63-F1
#
_entry.id   AF-A0A9X1WF63-F1
#
_cell.length_a   1.000
_cell.length_b   1.000
_cell.length_c   1.000
_cell.angle_alpha   90.00
_cell.angle_beta   90.00
_cell.angle_gamma   90.00
#
_symmetry.space_group_name_H-M   'P 1'
#
loop_
_entity.id
_entity.type
_entity.pdbx_description
1 polymer ?
#
loop_
_entity_poly.entity_id
_entity_poly.type
_entity_poly.pdbx_seq_one_letter_code
_entity_poly.pdbx_strand_id
1 'polypeptide(L)'
;MPHDNRPRPGQQWRVLDVPRRHHDSFPPNQRPRLRPTWDIFGWSFLLITLGSLFLTALTPAVLVFFPGPGPVALASLYALVFIAVTWFLLSRTLIYRGTPWLLAGAAVLWGMTGSFAIGAFTVSERLIELSYSWDLDEVALSLGGAYPEELAKALGVWLLLHTGRAWWNRPWHGLVAGMLVGIGFEAFENLGYAVMFSVYHPTSDLAGVSEMWLFRLVAGPLLHAVCTGLVGFGIGMAVYAAGLTWRRRLAWVLASGMAGFMVHAGWNLQLDSTAATVVHLVGSWGLGAALLVTAVVISTKEARGLAAAGRYPAISIYQRIPAPQPAAAFPQVQHMPPGAPPHGTPGYPGAGPGPR
;
A
#
# COMPACT_ATOMS: atom_id res chain seq x y z
N MET A 1 2.60 -4.29 -19.83
CA MET A 1 1.36 -4.11 -20.63
C MET A 1 0.36 -3.35 -19.76
N PRO A 2 -0.39 -2.37 -20.27
CA PRO A 2 -1.43 -1.69 -19.47
C PRO A 2 -2.49 -2.73 -19.06
N HIS A 3 -3.22 -2.47 -17.97
CA HIS A 3 -4.46 -3.17 -17.65
C HIS A 3 -5.30 -3.39 -18.93
N ASP A 4 -5.91 -4.57 -19.08
CA ASP A 4 -6.83 -4.83 -20.21
C ASP A 4 -7.89 -3.72 -20.22
N ASN A 5 -7.76 -2.87 -21.21
CA ASN A 5 -8.46 -1.61 -21.33
C ASN A 5 -9.77 -1.76 -22.11
N ARG A 6 -10.13 -3.00 -22.48
CA ARG A 6 -11.34 -3.31 -23.20
C ARG A 6 -12.55 -3.17 -22.27
N PRO A 7 -13.57 -2.37 -22.66
CA PRO A 7 -14.82 -2.30 -21.91
C PRO A 7 -15.47 -3.68 -21.85
N ARG A 8 -15.81 -4.16 -20.66
CA ARG A 8 -16.71 -5.31 -20.51
C ARG A 8 -18.15 -4.87 -20.83
N PRO A 9 -19.03 -5.78 -21.30
CA PRO A 9 -20.44 -5.47 -21.50
C PRO A 9 -21.05 -4.89 -20.21
N GLY A 10 -21.65 -3.70 -20.27
CA GLY A 10 -22.22 -2.99 -19.11
C GLY A 10 -21.24 -2.13 -18.31
N GLN A 11 -19.95 -2.10 -18.66
CA GLN A 11 -18.95 -1.32 -17.94
C GLN A 11 -19.02 0.17 -18.31
N GLN A 12 -19.46 1.02 -17.37
CA GLN A 12 -19.59 2.47 -17.58
C GLN A 12 -18.28 3.26 -17.40
N TRP A 13 -17.21 2.60 -16.93
CA TRP A 13 -15.96 3.26 -16.54
C TRP A 13 -14.73 2.48 -17.03
N ARG A 14 -13.74 3.18 -17.56
CA ARG A 14 -12.42 2.65 -17.92
C ARG A 14 -11.36 3.22 -16.99
N VAL A 15 -10.41 2.38 -16.57
CA VAL A 15 -9.25 2.79 -15.78
C VAL A 15 -8.07 2.96 -16.72
N LEU A 16 -7.40 4.11 -16.67
CA LEU A 16 -6.23 4.40 -17.51
C LEU A 16 -5.03 4.72 -16.63
N ASP A 17 -3.89 4.08 -16.93
CA ASP A 17 -2.61 4.49 -16.38
C ASP A 17 -1.97 5.53 -17.27
N VAL A 18 -1.74 6.72 -16.71
CA VAL A 18 -1.23 7.88 -17.44
C VAL A 18 0.07 8.34 -16.78
N PRO A 19 1.11 8.70 -17.55
CA PRO A 19 2.32 9.29 -16.99
C PRO A 19 1.96 10.55 -16.20
N ARG A 20 2.45 10.68 -14.97
CA ARG A 20 2.13 11.81 -14.10
C ARG A 20 2.48 13.16 -14.73
N ARG A 21 3.61 13.22 -15.46
CA ARG A 21 4.01 14.40 -16.24
C ARG A 21 2.95 14.85 -17.25
N HIS A 22 2.25 13.91 -17.88
CA HIS A 22 1.21 14.21 -18.87
C HIS A 22 -0.08 14.65 -18.19
N HIS A 23 -0.44 14.04 -17.05
CA HIS A 23 -1.53 14.57 -16.24
C HIS A 23 -1.25 15.99 -15.75
N ASP A 24 -0.01 16.24 -15.32
CA ASP A 24 0.37 17.50 -14.72
C ASP A 24 0.55 18.64 -15.75
N SER A 25 0.64 18.33 -17.05
CA SER A 25 0.69 19.34 -18.12
C SER A 25 -0.65 20.05 -18.38
N PHE A 26 -1.77 19.49 -17.90
CA PHE A 26 -3.06 20.16 -17.98
C PHE A 26 -3.32 21.03 -16.75
N PRO A 27 -3.96 22.19 -16.89
CA PRO A 27 -4.40 23.03 -15.77
C PRO A 27 -5.23 22.25 -14.72
N PRO A 28 -5.15 22.60 -13.41
CA PRO A 28 -5.84 21.87 -12.35
C PRO A 28 -7.38 21.78 -12.49
N ASN A 29 -8.00 22.71 -13.21
CA ASN A 29 -9.43 22.72 -13.53
C ASN A 29 -9.81 21.86 -14.75
N GLN A 30 -8.83 21.41 -15.53
CA GLN A 30 -9.02 20.61 -16.76
C GLN A 30 -8.61 19.14 -16.60
N ARG A 31 -8.10 18.75 -15.43
CA ARG A 31 -7.67 17.38 -15.14
C ARG A 31 -8.43 16.76 -13.95
N PRO A 32 -8.61 15.42 -13.93
CA PRO A 32 -9.21 14.74 -12.78
C PRO A 32 -8.43 15.01 -11.48
N ARG A 33 -9.13 15.28 -10.38
CA ARG A 33 -8.48 15.44 -9.08
C ARG A 33 -8.08 14.06 -8.52
N LEU A 34 -6.79 13.90 -8.22
CA LEU A 34 -6.29 12.73 -7.51
C LEU A 34 -6.64 12.84 -6.03
N ARG A 35 -7.36 11.84 -5.52
CA ARG A 35 -7.80 11.76 -4.11
C ARG A 35 -7.69 10.32 -3.62
N PRO A 36 -7.45 10.12 -2.31
CA PRO A 36 -7.63 8.79 -1.72
C PRO A 36 -9.06 8.32 -1.97
N THR A 37 -9.22 7.02 -2.17
CA THR A 37 -10.53 6.45 -2.41
C THR A 37 -11.17 6.08 -1.08
N TRP A 38 -12.24 6.80 -0.73
CA TRP A 38 -13.02 6.61 0.49
C TRP A 38 -14.16 5.61 0.29
N ASP A 39 -13.81 4.43 -0.21
CA ASP A 39 -14.68 3.25 -0.22
C ASP A 39 -14.50 2.48 1.09
N ILE A 40 -15.00 1.24 1.14
CA ILE A 40 -14.87 0.38 2.31
C ILE A 40 -13.41 0.28 2.80
N PHE A 41 -12.42 0.23 1.89
CA PHE A 41 -11.01 0.11 2.28
C PHE A 41 -10.49 1.40 2.92
N GLY A 42 -10.80 2.56 2.33
CA GLY A 42 -10.44 3.87 2.91
C GLY A 42 -11.06 4.11 4.29
N TRP A 43 -12.34 3.77 4.45
CA TRP A 43 -13.02 3.90 5.74
C TRP A 43 -12.53 2.88 6.77
N SER A 44 -12.35 1.61 6.40
CA SER A 44 -11.76 0.59 7.29
C SER A 44 -10.37 1.00 7.75
N PHE A 45 -9.52 1.48 6.84
CA PHE A 45 -8.19 2.00 7.19
C PHE A 45 -8.30 3.11 8.24
N LEU A 46 -9.13 4.12 7.98
CA LEU A 46 -9.26 5.27 8.87
C LEU A 46 -9.79 4.87 10.25
N LEU A 47 -10.88 4.11 10.31
CA LEU A 47 -11.54 3.73 11.56
C LEU A 47 -10.64 2.85 12.43
N ILE A 48 -9.98 1.85 11.82
CA ILE A 48 -9.06 0.97 12.54
C ILE A 48 -7.86 1.78 13.03
N THR A 49 -7.25 2.61 12.18
CA THR A 49 -6.10 3.46 12.57
C THR A 49 -6.45 4.37 13.75
N LEU A 50 -7.62 5.03 13.71
CA LEU A 50 -8.05 5.92 14.79
C LEU A 50 -8.31 5.15 16.10
N GLY A 51 -8.94 3.98 16.04
CA GLY A 51 -9.14 3.12 17.21
C GLY A 51 -7.81 2.62 17.79
N SER A 52 -6.91 2.15 16.93
CA SER A 52 -5.58 1.68 17.32
C SER A 52 -4.65 2.79 17.82
N LEU A 53 -4.81 4.02 17.32
CA LEU A 53 -4.06 5.18 17.80
C LEU A 53 -4.34 5.43 19.28
N PHE A 54 -5.59 5.30 19.72
CA PHE A 54 -5.93 5.43 21.13
C PHE A 54 -5.20 4.37 21.97
N LEU A 55 -5.28 3.10 21.58
CA LEU A 55 -4.62 2.00 22.31
C LEU A 55 -3.10 2.14 22.36
N THR A 56 -2.48 2.44 21.22
CA THR A 56 -1.02 2.59 21.15
C THR A 56 -0.52 3.86 21.85
N ALA A 57 -1.30 4.93 21.92
CA ALA A 57 -0.95 6.12 22.70
C ALA A 57 -0.92 5.85 24.22
N LEU A 58 -1.67 4.84 24.71
CA LEU A 58 -1.62 4.45 26.12
C LEU A 58 -0.26 3.87 26.50
N THR A 59 0.43 3.16 25.60
CA THR A 59 1.74 2.54 25.90
C THR A 59 2.78 3.56 26.38
N PRO A 60 3.16 4.60 25.61
CA PRO A 60 4.10 5.61 26.10
C PRO A 60 3.51 6.41 27.28
N ALA A 61 2.18 6.62 27.34
CA ALA A 61 1.56 7.32 28.46
C ALA A 61 1.73 6.58 29.79
N VAL A 62 1.61 5.25 29.78
CA VAL A 62 1.90 4.40 30.95
C VAL A 62 3.39 4.42 31.29
N LEU A 63 4.25 4.29 30.28
CA LEU A 63 5.71 4.27 30.47
C LEU A 63 6.29 5.58 31.01
N VAL A 64 5.57 6.71 30.90
CA VAL A 64 5.96 7.98 31.52
C VAL A 64 5.92 7.92 33.05
N PHE A 65 5.07 7.07 33.65
CA PHE A 65 5.01 6.90 35.10
C PHE A 65 6.13 6.01 35.64
N PHE A 66 6.56 5.03 34.84
CA PHE A 66 7.71 4.19 35.13
C PHE A 66 8.29 3.66 33.81
N PRO A 67 9.57 3.93 33.50
CA PRO A 67 10.64 4.49 34.35
C PRO A 67 10.63 6.02 34.51
N GLY A 68 9.82 6.75 33.75
CA GLY A 68 9.78 8.21 33.82
C GLY A 68 9.71 8.89 32.45
N PRO A 69 9.48 10.21 32.40
CA PRO A 69 9.36 10.95 31.15
C PRO A 69 10.67 11.04 30.35
N GLY A 70 11.83 10.98 31.01
CA GLY A 70 13.13 11.10 30.37
C GLY A 70 13.42 9.97 29.36
N PRO A 71 13.40 8.69 29.79
CA PRO A 71 13.57 7.54 28.90
C PRO A 71 12.57 7.51 27.75
N VAL A 72 11.30 7.81 28.02
CA VAL A 72 10.25 7.88 26.98
C VAL A 72 10.54 8.96 25.95
N ALA A 73 10.92 10.17 26.38
CA ALA A 73 11.24 11.27 25.48
C ALA A 73 12.46 10.95 24.61
N LEU A 74 13.52 10.36 25.18
CA LEU A 74 14.72 9.97 24.45
C LEU A 74 14.42 8.86 23.43
N ALA A 75 13.71 7.81 23.85
CA ALA A 75 13.33 6.71 22.95
C ALA A 75 12.41 7.21 21.82
N SER A 76 11.50 8.14 22.11
CA SER A 76 10.64 8.80 21.10
C SER A 76 11.47 9.62 20.11
N LEU A 77 12.48 10.36 20.58
CA LEU A 77 13.39 11.10 19.72
C LEU A 77 14.13 10.15 18.77
N TYR A 78 14.67 9.03 19.27
CA TYR A 78 15.33 8.04 18.43
C TYR A 78 14.38 7.40 17.40
N ALA A 79 13.13 7.10 17.78
CA ALA A 79 12.11 6.61 16.85
C ALA A 79 11.83 7.62 15.72
N LEU A 80 11.69 8.92 16.06
CA LEU A 80 11.47 9.98 15.07
C LEU A 80 12.66 10.13 14.13
N VAL A 81 13.90 10.11 14.65
CA VAL A 81 15.12 10.17 13.85
C VAL A 81 15.23 8.96 12.93
N PHE A 82 14.98 7.76 13.45
CA PHE A 82 14.97 6.53 12.67
C PHE A 82 13.97 6.58 11.52
N ILE A 83 12.71 6.97 11.78
CA ILE A 83 11.68 7.13 10.74
C ILE A 83 12.14 8.17 9.71
N ALA A 84 12.62 9.33 10.16
CA ALA A 84 13.02 10.41 9.26
C ALA A 84 14.16 9.98 8.32
N VAL A 85 15.20 9.34 8.87
CA VAL A 85 16.36 8.86 8.08
C VAL A 85 15.95 7.75 7.13
N THR A 86 15.25 6.72 7.61
CA THR A 86 14.88 5.56 6.79
C THR A 86 13.87 5.92 5.70
N TRP A 87 12.86 6.74 6.02
CA TRP A 87 11.94 7.29 5.02
C TRP A 87 12.68 8.18 4.04
N PHE A 88 13.58 9.06 4.50
CA PHE A 88 14.40 9.86 3.58
C PHE A 88 15.16 8.98 2.59
N LEU A 89 15.89 7.95 3.05
CA LEU A 89 16.63 7.03 2.19
C LEU A 89 15.71 6.30 1.20
N LEU A 90 14.58 5.79 1.67
CA LEU A 90 13.59 5.15 0.80
C LEU A 90 13.02 6.13 -0.23
N SER A 91 12.79 7.38 0.15
CA SER A 91 12.26 8.43 -0.74
C SER A 91 13.21 8.78 -1.90
N ARG A 92 14.50 8.47 -1.77
CA ARG A 92 15.50 8.64 -2.84
C ARG A 92 15.46 7.54 -3.87
N THR A 93 14.82 6.40 -3.57
CA THR A 93 14.74 5.27 -4.50
C THR A 93 13.86 5.59 -5.70
N LEU A 94 14.15 4.94 -6.83
CA LEU A 94 13.32 5.12 -8.02
C LEU A 94 11.90 4.61 -7.80
N ILE A 95 11.75 3.47 -7.11
CA ILE A 95 10.47 2.80 -6.87
C ILE A 95 9.51 3.61 -5.99
N TYR A 96 10.02 4.55 -5.19
CA TYR A 96 9.22 5.47 -4.39
C TYR A 96 8.60 6.60 -5.21
N ARG A 97 9.17 6.95 -6.38
CA ARG A 97 8.73 8.12 -7.16
C ARG A 97 7.24 8.07 -7.48
N GLY A 98 6.57 9.20 -7.26
CA GLY A 98 5.13 9.32 -7.47
C GLY A 98 4.28 9.04 -6.22
N THR A 99 4.87 8.45 -5.17
CA THR A 99 4.21 8.25 -3.87
C THR A 99 3.91 9.60 -3.20
N PRO A 100 2.64 9.92 -2.89
CA PRO A 100 2.28 11.07 -2.08
C PRO A 100 2.80 10.94 -0.65
N TRP A 101 3.29 12.05 -0.08
CA TRP A 101 3.79 12.08 1.30
C TRP A 101 2.72 11.68 2.32
N LEU A 102 1.45 12.02 2.07
CA LEU A 102 0.33 11.63 2.93
C LEU A 102 0.13 10.11 2.98
N LEU A 103 0.28 9.42 1.84
CA LEU A 103 0.15 7.95 1.80
C LEU A 103 1.35 7.27 2.46
N ALA A 104 2.54 7.82 2.29
CA ALA A 104 3.73 7.31 2.96
C ALA A 104 3.65 7.52 4.49
N GLY A 105 3.19 8.70 4.93
CA GLY A 105 2.93 8.98 6.34
C GLY A 105 1.82 8.09 6.92
N ALA A 106 0.76 7.82 6.16
CA ALA A 106 -0.29 6.88 6.55
C ALA A 106 0.23 5.45 6.69
N ALA A 107 1.18 5.02 5.83
CA ALA A 107 1.84 3.73 5.95
C ALA A 107 2.67 3.61 7.24
N VAL A 108 3.50 4.61 7.53
CA VAL A 108 4.26 4.67 8.80
C VAL A 108 3.31 4.68 9.99
N LEU A 109 2.26 5.51 9.94
CA LEU A 109 1.27 5.62 11.01
C LEU A 109 0.56 4.28 11.26
N TRP A 110 0.18 3.55 10.20
CA TRP A 110 -0.42 2.23 10.36
C TRP A 110 0.54 1.26 11.07
N GLY A 111 1.83 1.27 10.69
CA GLY A 111 2.86 0.48 11.34
C GLY A 111 2.94 0.73 12.85
N MET A 112 2.98 2.01 13.24
CA MET A 112 3.05 2.42 14.65
C MET A 112 1.77 2.11 15.44
N THR A 113 0.61 2.07 14.77
CA THR A 113 -0.71 2.03 15.42
C THR A 113 -1.45 0.74 15.11
N GLY A 114 -2.13 0.66 13.96
CA GLY A 114 -2.95 -0.47 13.54
C GLY A 114 -2.23 -1.81 13.63
N SER A 115 -1.03 -1.88 13.06
CA SER A 115 -0.20 -3.09 13.13
C SER A 115 0.19 -3.46 14.55
N PHE A 116 0.64 -2.50 15.35
CA PHE A 116 1.09 -2.76 16.71
C PHE A 116 -0.08 -3.13 17.63
N ALA A 117 -1.18 -2.37 17.62
CA ALA A 117 -2.34 -2.66 18.45
C ALA A 117 -2.99 -4.01 18.11
N ILE A 118 -3.14 -4.32 16.82
CA ILE A 118 -3.71 -5.62 16.41
C ILE A 118 -2.71 -6.74 16.71
N GLY A 119 -1.43 -6.56 16.40
CA GLY A 119 -0.40 -7.58 16.60
C GLY A 119 -0.18 -7.91 18.09
N ALA A 120 0.10 -6.88 18.88
CA ALA A 120 0.51 -7.03 20.27
C ALA A 120 -0.66 -7.23 21.26
N PHE A 121 -1.85 -6.67 21.01
CA PHE A 121 -2.95 -6.66 22.00
C PHE A 121 -4.12 -7.59 21.68
N THR A 122 -3.99 -8.52 20.72
CA THR A 122 -5.10 -9.43 20.38
C THR A 122 -4.85 -10.86 20.85
N VAL A 123 -4.12 -11.66 20.05
CA VAL A 123 -3.98 -13.11 20.26
C VAL A 123 -2.58 -13.52 20.72
N SER A 124 -1.64 -12.56 20.81
CA SER A 124 -0.23 -12.81 21.13
C SER A 124 -0.06 -13.63 22.42
N GLU A 125 -0.62 -13.17 23.54
CA GLU A 125 -0.55 -13.87 24.83
C GLU A 125 -1.14 -15.29 24.76
N ARG A 126 -2.28 -15.45 24.10
CA ARG A 126 -2.94 -16.77 23.95
C ARG A 126 -2.14 -17.75 23.10
N LEU A 127 -1.45 -17.25 22.07
CA LEU A 127 -0.58 -18.08 21.24
C LEU A 127 0.69 -18.48 21.99
N ILE A 128 1.22 -17.60 22.86
CA ILE A 128 2.35 -17.93 23.74
C ILE A 128 1.93 -19.03 24.74
N GLU A 129 0.82 -18.82 25.45
CA GLU A 129 0.26 -19.82 26.39
C GLU A 129 0.01 -21.17 25.71
N LEU A 130 -0.56 -21.16 24.50
CA LEU A 130 -0.83 -22.37 23.73
C LEU A 130 0.47 -23.09 23.35
N SER A 131 1.52 -22.34 22.97
CA SER A 131 2.82 -22.91 22.62
C SER A 131 3.44 -23.64 23.80
N TYR A 132 3.41 -23.04 24.99
CA TYR A 132 3.86 -23.70 26.22
C TYR A 132 3.01 -24.93 26.58
N SER A 133 1.70 -24.89 26.34
CA SER A 133 0.83 -26.05 26.59
C SER A 133 1.09 -27.25 25.66
N TRP A 134 1.80 -27.03 24.55
CA TRP A 134 2.17 -28.06 23.58
C TRP A 134 3.65 -28.44 23.65
N ASP A 135 4.37 -27.98 24.68
CA ASP A 135 5.83 -28.17 24.82
C ASP A 135 6.60 -27.64 23.59
N LEU A 136 6.18 -26.47 23.08
CA LEU A 136 6.76 -25.77 21.91
C LEU A 136 7.39 -24.43 22.33
N ASP A 137 8.17 -24.45 23.41
CA ASP A 137 8.73 -23.28 24.07
C ASP A 137 9.62 -22.45 23.14
N GLU A 138 10.37 -23.12 22.26
CA GLU A 138 11.34 -22.49 21.36
C GLU A 138 10.67 -21.56 20.35
N VAL A 139 9.43 -21.85 19.96
CA VAL A 139 8.65 -21.10 18.96
C VAL A 139 7.58 -20.21 19.59
N ALA A 140 7.46 -20.15 20.93
CA ALA A 140 6.41 -19.42 21.60
C ALA A 140 6.39 -17.92 21.22
N LEU A 141 7.56 -17.27 21.16
CA LEU A 141 7.68 -15.87 20.72
C LEU A 141 7.49 -15.70 19.20
N SER A 142 7.77 -16.74 18.42
CA SER A 142 7.51 -16.76 16.98
C SER A 142 6.01 -16.83 16.69
N LEU A 143 5.26 -17.65 17.42
CA LEU A 143 3.81 -17.76 17.28
C LEU A 143 3.08 -16.59 17.96
N GLY A 144 3.54 -16.16 19.12
CA GLY A 144 2.99 -15.02 19.86
C GLY A 144 3.21 -13.68 19.18
N GLY A 145 4.45 -13.38 18.80
CA GLY A 145 4.81 -12.10 18.19
C GLY A 145 4.62 -12.10 16.68
N ALA A 146 5.38 -12.94 15.96
CA ALA A 146 5.47 -12.81 14.51
C ALA A 146 4.14 -13.10 13.80
N TYR A 147 3.36 -14.08 14.25
CA TYR A 147 2.14 -14.47 13.55
C TYR A 147 1.07 -13.36 13.51
N PRO A 148 0.57 -12.83 14.66
CA PRO A 148 -0.44 -11.78 14.62
C PRO A 148 0.09 -10.46 14.05
N GLU A 149 1.37 -10.14 14.28
CA GLU A 149 1.96 -8.90 13.80
C GLU A 149 2.09 -8.86 12.28
N GLU A 150 2.58 -9.92 11.65
CA GLU A 150 2.73 -9.94 10.19
C GLU A 150 1.38 -9.89 9.48
N LEU A 151 0.33 -10.52 10.03
CA LEU A 151 -1.03 -10.40 9.51
C LEU A 151 -1.57 -8.97 9.62
N ALA A 152 -1.33 -8.30 10.75
CA ALA A 152 -1.76 -6.92 10.96
C ALA A 152 -1.03 -5.93 10.04
N LYS A 153 0.27 -6.13 9.80
CA LYS A 153 1.07 -5.36 8.82
C LYS A 153 0.59 -5.62 7.39
N ALA A 154 0.33 -6.88 7.02
CA ALA A 154 -0.20 -7.25 5.71
C ALA A 154 -1.55 -6.57 5.41
N LEU A 155 -2.45 -6.56 6.40
CA LEU A 155 -3.76 -5.89 6.30
C LEU A 155 -3.60 -4.40 6.00
N GLY A 156 -2.69 -3.72 6.71
CA GLY A 156 -2.38 -2.32 6.48
C GLY A 156 -1.94 -2.04 5.05
N VAL A 157 -0.95 -2.79 4.58
CA VAL A 157 -0.46 -2.67 3.20
C VAL A 157 -1.60 -2.86 2.20
N TRP A 158 -2.42 -3.89 2.39
CA TRP A 158 -3.54 -4.15 1.50
C TRP A 158 -4.56 -3.00 1.48
N LEU A 159 -4.99 -2.51 2.65
CA LEU A 159 -5.92 -1.37 2.75
C LEU A 159 -5.33 -0.12 2.08
N LEU A 160 -4.07 0.20 2.39
CA LEU A 160 -3.34 1.35 1.86
C LEU A 160 -3.22 1.31 0.34
N LEU A 161 -2.90 0.16 -0.25
CA LEU A 161 -2.85 0.00 -1.70
C LEU A 161 -4.21 0.27 -2.36
N HIS A 162 -5.31 -0.15 -1.73
CA HIS A 162 -6.65 0.11 -2.25
C HIS A 162 -7.06 1.57 -2.06
N THR A 163 -6.80 2.18 -0.91
CA THR A 163 -7.06 3.60 -0.63
C THR A 163 -6.23 4.52 -1.53
N GLY A 164 -4.98 4.15 -1.78
CA GLY A 164 -3.99 4.90 -2.56
C GLY A 164 -3.94 4.54 -4.05
N ARG A 165 -4.86 3.74 -4.56
CA ARG A 165 -4.80 3.12 -5.91
C ARG A 165 -4.69 4.09 -7.09
N ALA A 166 -5.02 5.37 -6.89
CA ALA A 166 -4.82 6.41 -7.90
C ALA A 166 -3.34 6.76 -8.12
N TRP A 167 -2.49 6.56 -7.11
CA TRP A 167 -1.04 6.78 -7.17
C TRP A 167 -0.25 5.48 -7.16
N TRP A 168 -0.71 4.53 -6.34
CA TRP A 168 -0.11 3.21 -6.25
C TRP A 168 -0.77 2.26 -7.24
N ASN A 169 -0.10 2.05 -8.37
CA ASN A 169 -0.62 1.27 -9.50
C ASN A 169 0.43 0.33 -10.11
N ARG A 170 1.45 -0.05 -9.33
CA ARG A 170 2.57 -0.90 -9.77
C ARG A 170 2.91 -1.87 -8.65
N PRO A 171 3.39 -3.09 -8.97
CA PRO A 171 3.70 -4.08 -7.94
C PRO A 171 4.66 -3.57 -6.86
N TRP A 172 5.69 -2.81 -7.23
CA TRP A 172 6.66 -2.25 -6.27
C TRP A 172 6.10 -1.18 -5.34
N HIS A 173 4.92 -0.62 -5.62
CA HIS A 173 4.28 0.25 -4.63
C HIS A 173 3.81 -0.54 -3.40
N GLY A 174 3.51 -1.84 -3.56
CA GLY A 174 3.30 -2.73 -2.42
C GLY A 174 4.57 -2.95 -1.60
N LEU A 175 5.72 -3.10 -2.27
CA LEU A 175 7.04 -3.16 -1.62
C LEU A 175 7.34 -1.86 -0.84
N VAL A 176 7.09 -0.69 -1.43
CA VAL A 176 7.27 0.62 -0.77
C VAL A 176 6.32 0.78 0.42
N ALA A 177 5.03 0.48 0.26
CA ALA A 177 4.06 0.53 1.35
C ALA A 177 4.44 -0.43 2.48
N GLY A 178 4.87 -1.65 2.14
CA GLY A 178 5.31 -2.64 3.11
C GLY A 178 6.53 -2.21 3.92
N MET A 179 7.56 -1.66 3.26
CA MET A 179 8.73 -1.13 3.97
C MET A 179 8.36 0.03 4.89
N LEU A 180 7.46 0.93 4.48
CA LEU A 180 7.02 2.06 5.32
C LEU A 180 6.19 1.60 6.53
N VAL A 181 5.29 0.63 6.35
CA VAL A 181 4.57 0.00 7.47
C VAL A 181 5.55 -0.67 8.43
N GLY A 182 6.51 -1.44 7.91
CA GLY A 182 7.55 -2.06 8.73
C GLY A 182 8.41 -1.06 9.48
N ILE A 183 8.83 0.05 8.84
CA ILE A 183 9.57 1.15 9.49
C ILE A 183 8.77 1.75 10.66
N GLY A 184 7.47 2.00 10.47
CA GLY A 184 6.62 2.53 11.53
C GLY A 184 6.50 1.56 12.70
N PHE A 185 6.30 0.28 12.40
CA PHE A 185 6.22 -0.77 13.42
C PHE A 185 7.53 -0.89 14.22
N GLU A 186 8.66 -0.96 13.52
CA GLU A 186 9.99 -1.07 14.13
C GLU A 186 10.31 0.11 15.04
N ALA A 187 9.98 1.34 14.61
CA ALA A 187 10.16 2.51 15.45
C ALA A 187 9.38 2.43 16.76
N PHE A 188 8.12 2.00 16.71
CA PHE A 188 7.27 1.91 17.89
C PHE A 188 7.69 0.76 18.80
N GLU A 189 8.04 -0.39 18.22
CA GLU A 189 8.55 -1.54 18.97
C GLU A 189 9.88 -1.20 19.65
N ASN A 190 10.85 -0.65 18.91
CA ASN A 190 12.16 -0.28 19.46
C ASN A 190 12.02 0.75 20.60
N LEU A 191 11.06 1.68 20.51
CA LEU A 191 10.74 2.59 21.60
C LEU A 191 10.30 1.81 22.84
N GLY A 192 9.33 0.89 22.69
CA GLY A 192 8.84 0.07 23.80
C GLY A 192 9.95 -0.75 24.46
N TYR A 193 10.75 -1.46 23.67
CA TYR A 193 11.90 -2.22 24.18
C TYR A 193 12.92 -1.32 24.89
N ALA A 194 13.31 -0.21 24.27
CA ALA A 194 14.32 0.66 24.86
C ALA A 194 13.88 1.25 26.20
N VAL A 195 12.61 1.65 26.32
CA VAL A 195 12.10 2.16 27.59
C VAL A 195 11.95 1.04 28.61
N MET A 196 11.34 -0.10 28.24
CA MET A 196 11.10 -1.21 29.16
C MET A 196 12.38 -1.81 29.71
N PHE A 197 13.42 -1.94 28.88
CA PHE A 197 14.70 -2.51 29.32
C PHE A 197 15.69 -1.48 29.87
N SER A 198 15.39 -0.18 29.79
CA SER A 198 16.29 0.86 30.29
C SER A 198 16.61 0.73 31.78
N VAL A 199 15.63 0.29 32.58
CA VAL A 199 15.75 0.16 34.05
C VAL A 199 16.76 -0.89 34.50
N TYR A 200 17.17 -1.79 33.60
CA TYR A 200 18.17 -2.81 33.91
C TYR A 200 19.60 -2.29 33.72
N HIS A 201 19.78 -1.09 33.17
CA HIS A 201 21.10 -0.50 33.04
C HIS A 201 21.63 -0.07 34.42
N PRO A 202 22.86 -0.48 34.81
CA PRO A 202 23.33 -0.39 36.19
C PRO A 202 23.50 1.03 36.74
N THR A 203 23.52 2.05 35.87
CA THR A 203 23.86 3.43 36.27
C THR A 203 22.91 4.50 35.78
N SER A 204 22.08 4.25 34.76
CA SER A 204 21.24 5.28 34.14
C SER A 204 20.25 4.69 33.14
N ASP A 205 18.97 4.97 33.34
CA ASP A 205 17.92 4.60 32.39
C ASP A 205 18.12 5.25 31.01
N LEU A 206 18.63 6.50 30.95
CA LEU A 206 18.91 7.15 29.67
C LEU A 206 20.02 6.45 28.88
N ALA A 207 21.05 5.96 29.59
CA ALA A 207 22.07 5.12 28.98
C ALA A 207 21.49 3.78 28.54
N GLY A 208 20.62 3.15 29.35
CA GLY A 208 19.91 1.92 28.99
C GLY A 208 19.03 2.06 27.74
N VAL A 209 18.31 3.18 27.58
CA VAL A 209 17.57 3.50 26.35
C VAL A 209 18.52 3.52 25.15
N SER A 210 19.66 4.20 25.28
CA SER A 210 20.62 4.38 24.19
C SER A 210 21.29 3.07 23.81
N GLU A 211 21.68 2.26 24.80
CA GLU A 211 22.26 0.94 24.61
C GLU A 211 21.29 -0.01 23.90
N MET A 212 20.05 -0.09 24.39
CA MET A 212 19.04 -0.97 23.78
C MET A 212 18.67 -0.53 22.36
N TRP A 213 18.56 0.78 22.09
CA TRP A 213 18.37 1.28 20.73
C TRP A 213 19.52 0.91 19.80
N LEU A 214 20.77 1.13 20.24
CA LEU A 214 21.95 0.79 19.44
C LEU A 214 22.03 -0.71 19.17
N PHE A 215 21.77 -1.54 20.19
CA PHE A 215 21.72 -3.00 20.05
C PHE A 215 20.72 -3.41 18.97
N ARG A 216 19.49 -2.88 19.01
CA ARG A 216 18.44 -3.22 18.04
C ARG A 216 18.76 -2.71 16.62
N LEU A 217 19.39 -1.55 16.50
CA LEU A 217 19.86 -1.03 15.21
C LEU A 217 20.95 -1.89 14.57
N VAL A 218 21.81 -2.53 15.36
CA VAL A 218 22.94 -3.33 14.86
C VAL A 218 22.57 -4.80 14.68
N ALA A 219 21.83 -5.39 15.63
CA ALA A 219 21.52 -6.80 15.62
C ALA A 219 20.60 -7.19 14.44
N GLY A 220 19.54 -6.41 14.20
CA GLY A 220 18.51 -6.71 13.20
C GLY A 220 18.04 -5.47 12.47
N PRO A 221 18.93 -4.74 11.76
CA PRO A 221 18.57 -3.48 11.13
C PRO A 221 17.44 -3.67 10.14
N LEU A 222 16.39 -2.86 10.26
CA LEU A 222 15.27 -2.83 9.32
C LEU A 222 14.52 -4.17 9.22
N LEU A 223 14.57 -5.01 10.26
CA LEU A 223 13.94 -6.34 10.27
C LEU A 223 12.48 -6.27 9.82
N HIS A 224 11.68 -5.38 10.40
CA HIS A 224 10.25 -5.31 10.06
C HIS A 224 10.04 -4.72 8.67
N ALA A 225 10.88 -3.79 8.24
CA ALA A 225 10.84 -3.29 6.87
C ALA A 225 11.19 -4.39 5.85
N VAL A 226 12.09 -5.32 6.20
CA VAL A 226 12.38 -6.53 5.42
C VAL A 226 11.17 -7.45 5.36
N CYS A 227 10.64 -7.87 6.51
CA CYS A 227 9.51 -8.79 6.59
C CYS A 227 8.29 -8.24 5.83
N THR A 228 7.83 -7.04 6.22
CA THR A 228 6.63 -6.45 5.62
C THR A 228 6.87 -5.93 4.20
N GLY A 229 8.11 -5.55 3.84
CA GLY A 229 8.47 -5.23 2.46
C GLY A 229 8.28 -6.43 1.52
N LEU A 230 8.68 -7.64 1.95
CA LEU A 230 8.45 -8.87 1.20
C LEU A 230 6.97 -9.18 1.04
N VAL A 231 6.21 -9.15 2.15
CA VAL A 231 4.75 -9.37 2.12
C VAL A 231 4.07 -8.33 1.20
N GLY A 232 4.44 -7.06 1.34
CA GLY A 232 3.92 -5.97 0.54
C GLY A 232 4.24 -6.14 -0.94
N PHE A 233 5.42 -6.65 -1.29
CA PHE A 233 5.75 -6.96 -2.69
C PHE A 233 4.81 -8.01 -3.27
N GLY A 234 4.51 -9.11 -2.56
CA GLY A 234 3.60 -10.12 -3.06
C GLY A 234 2.14 -9.66 -3.11
N ILE A 235 1.68 -8.85 -2.16
CA ILE A 235 0.37 -8.17 -2.26
C ILE A 235 0.35 -7.26 -3.50
N GLY A 236 1.39 -6.45 -3.71
CA GLY A 236 1.52 -5.59 -4.87
C GLY A 236 1.50 -6.36 -6.19
N MET A 237 2.18 -7.51 -6.27
CA MET A 237 2.11 -8.43 -7.41
C MET A 237 0.69 -8.95 -7.60
N ALA A 238 0.03 -9.39 -6.53
CA ALA A 238 -1.32 -9.93 -6.58
C ALA A 238 -2.37 -8.89 -6.98
N VAL A 239 -2.18 -7.60 -6.67
CA VAL A 239 -3.11 -6.53 -7.02
C VAL A 239 -2.81 -5.95 -8.41
N TYR A 240 -1.56 -5.60 -8.70
CA TYR A 240 -1.22 -4.78 -9.87
C TYR A 240 -0.56 -5.53 -11.03
N ALA A 241 0.00 -6.73 -10.83
CA ALA A 241 0.65 -7.43 -11.94
C ALA A 241 -0.38 -7.84 -13.00
N ALA A 242 -0.07 -7.57 -14.26
CA ALA A 242 -0.90 -7.93 -15.40
C ALA A 242 -0.71 -9.42 -15.77
N GLY A 243 -1.74 -10.05 -16.34
CA GLY A 243 -1.64 -11.40 -16.90
C GLY A 243 -1.53 -12.54 -15.88
N LEU A 244 -1.61 -12.26 -14.58
CA LEU A 244 -1.64 -13.30 -13.56
C LEU A 244 -3.06 -13.89 -13.40
N THR A 245 -3.14 -15.22 -13.43
CA THR A 245 -4.34 -15.96 -13.01
C THR A 245 -4.57 -15.79 -11.51
N TRP A 246 -5.80 -16.02 -11.04
CA TRP A 246 -6.12 -15.93 -9.61
C TRP A 246 -5.23 -16.86 -8.76
N ARG A 247 -4.92 -18.07 -9.25
CA ARG A 247 -4.02 -19.02 -8.57
C ARG A 247 -2.62 -18.45 -8.38
N ARG A 248 -2.07 -17.79 -9.42
CA ARG A 248 -0.76 -17.16 -9.35
C ARG A 248 -0.76 -15.95 -8.42
N ARG A 249 -1.85 -15.18 -8.37
CA ARG A 249 -2.01 -14.08 -7.41
C ARG A 249 -2.00 -14.59 -5.98
N LEU A 250 -2.77 -15.66 -5.71
CA LEU A 250 -2.77 -16.32 -4.40
C LEU A 250 -1.39 -16.88 -4.04
N ALA A 251 -0.71 -17.53 -4.98
CA ALA A 251 0.65 -18.02 -4.76
C ALA A 251 1.63 -16.90 -4.38
N TRP A 252 1.55 -15.72 -5.00
CA TRP A 252 2.36 -14.57 -4.60
C TRP A 252 2.07 -14.10 -3.18
N VAL A 253 0.80 -13.98 -2.80
CA VAL A 253 0.42 -13.58 -1.43
C VAL A 253 0.92 -14.60 -0.42
N LEU A 254 0.67 -15.90 -0.66
CA LEU A 254 1.06 -16.96 0.27
C LEU A 254 2.58 -17.12 0.37
N ALA A 255 3.31 -17.12 -0.75
CA ALA A 255 4.75 -17.30 -0.75
C ALA A 255 5.47 -16.10 -0.11
N SER A 256 5.05 -14.87 -0.44
CA SER A 256 5.64 -13.67 0.18
C SER A 256 5.24 -13.50 1.64
N GLY A 257 3.99 -13.80 1.99
CA GLY A 257 3.49 -13.82 3.37
C GLY A 257 4.27 -14.82 4.22
N MET A 258 4.45 -16.04 3.70
CA MET A 258 5.28 -17.05 4.34
C MET A 258 6.74 -16.61 4.46
N ALA A 259 7.32 -16.00 3.42
CA ALA A 259 8.69 -15.51 3.48
C ALA A 259 8.88 -14.44 4.56
N GLY A 260 8.00 -13.44 4.62
CA GLY A 260 8.03 -12.41 5.66
C GLY A 260 7.83 -13.00 7.07
N PHE A 261 6.84 -13.88 7.21
CA PHE A 261 6.58 -14.58 8.48
C PHE A 261 7.76 -15.45 8.92
N MET A 262 8.37 -16.24 8.04
CA MET A 262 9.50 -17.11 8.39
C MET A 262 10.75 -16.32 8.81
N VAL A 263 11.01 -15.17 8.19
CA VAL A 263 12.12 -14.30 8.61
C VAL A 263 11.87 -13.78 10.03
N HIS A 264 10.66 -13.31 10.31
CA HIS A 264 10.30 -12.78 11.63
C HIS A 264 10.18 -13.90 12.69
N ALA A 265 9.52 -15.01 12.37
CA ALA A 265 9.42 -16.17 13.24
C ALA A 265 10.80 -16.73 13.57
N GLY A 266 11.70 -16.81 12.58
CA GLY A 266 13.09 -17.19 12.80
C GLY A 266 13.84 -16.17 13.68
N TRP A 267 13.57 -14.87 13.52
CA TRP A 267 14.12 -13.85 14.42
C TRP A 267 13.71 -14.06 15.89
N ASN A 268 12.50 -14.57 16.12
CA ASN A 268 11.99 -14.83 17.47
C ASN A 268 12.28 -16.25 17.99
N LEU A 269 12.97 -17.09 17.21
CA LEU A 269 13.25 -18.47 17.60
C LEU A 269 14.28 -18.51 18.73
N GLN A 270 13.94 -19.22 19.81
CA GLN A 270 14.80 -19.37 20.97
C GLN A 270 15.49 -20.74 20.92
N LEU A 271 16.82 -20.74 20.71
CA LEU A 271 17.61 -21.97 20.70
C LEU A 271 18.42 -22.10 22.00
N ASP A 272 18.70 -23.34 22.40
CA ASP A 272 19.38 -23.67 23.67
C ASP A 272 20.81 -23.11 23.79
N SER A 273 21.42 -22.77 22.66
CA SER A 273 22.79 -22.25 22.61
C SER A 273 22.80 -20.82 22.09
N THR A 274 23.43 -19.90 22.84
CA THR A 274 23.65 -18.52 22.40
C THR A 274 24.31 -18.46 21.03
N ALA A 275 25.30 -19.32 20.76
CA ALA A 275 25.97 -19.37 19.46
C ALA A 275 25.02 -19.81 18.35
N ALA A 276 24.17 -20.82 18.61
CA ALA A 276 23.17 -21.26 17.66
C ALA A 276 22.13 -20.17 17.38
N THR A 277 21.65 -19.48 18.42
CA THR A 277 20.73 -18.35 18.30
C THR A 277 21.32 -17.24 17.45
N VAL A 278 22.57 -16.82 17.70
CA VAL A 278 23.22 -15.76 16.89
C VAL A 278 23.35 -16.18 15.43
N VAL A 279 23.81 -17.41 15.15
CA VAL A 279 23.91 -17.93 13.78
C VAL A 279 22.54 -17.94 13.10
N HIS A 280 21.50 -18.37 13.82
CA HIS A 280 20.14 -18.40 13.31
C HIS A 280 19.59 -16.99 13.01
N LEU A 281 19.77 -16.03 13.93
CA LEU A 281 19.35 -14.63 13.75
C LEU A 281 19.99 -14.02 12.50
N VAL A 282 21.31 -14.16 12.36
CA VAL A 282 22.06 -13.64 11.20
C VAL A 282 21.61 -14.32 9.91
N GLY A 283 21.39 -15.65 9.94
CA GLY A 283 20.91 -16.40 8.78
C GLY A 283 19.50 -15.98 8.34
N SER A 284 18.56 -15.91 9.28
CA SER A 284 17.17 -15.53 9.04
C SER A 284 17.05 -14.10 8.51
N TRP A 285 17.71 -13.14 9.17
CA TRP A 285 17.75 -11.75 8.71
C TRP A 285 18.46 -11.63 7.35
N GLY A 286 19.62 -12.28 7.18
CA GLY A 286 20.41 -12.23 5.95
C GLY A 286 19.66 -12.76 4.73
N LEU A 287 18.93 -13.87 4.90
CA LEU A 287 18.05 -14.41 3.86
C LEU A 287 16.93 -13.42 3.51
N GLY A 288 16.24 -12.89 4.52
CA GLY A 288 15.19 -11.89 4.31
C GLY A 288 15.70 -10.65 3.58
N ALA A 289 16.84 -10.11 4.01
CA ALA A 289 17.48 -8.95 3.39
C ALA A 289 17.87 -9.24 1.93
N ALA A 290 18.43 -10.41 1.63
CA ALA A 290 18.76 -10.82 0.26
C ALA A 290 17.52 -10.89 -0.64
N LEU A 291 16.41 -11.43 -0.14
CA LEU A 291 15.14 -11.48 -0.85
C LEU A 291 14.57 -10.07 -1.08
N LEU A 292 14.61 -9.19 -0.07
CA LEU A 292 14.14 -7.81 -0.19
C LEU A 292 14.97 -7.04 -1.22
N VAL A 293 16.30 -7.12 -1.12
CA VAL A 293 17.22 -6.48 -2.08
C VAL A 293 16.94 -6.98 -3.50
N THR A 294 16.71 -8.28 -3.67
CA THR A 294 16.34 -8.85 -4.97
C THR A 294 15.03 -8.25 -5.50
N ALA A 295 13.99 -8.14 -4.66
CA ALA A 295 12.72 -7.51 -5.03
C ALA A 295 12.91 -6.02 -5.39
N VAL A 296 13.71 -5.27 -4.62
CA VAL A 296 14.05 -3.87 -4.89
C VAL A 296 14.80 -3.74 -6.23
N VAL A 297 15.78 -4.61 -6.50
CA VAL A 297 16.56 -4.58 -7.74
C VAL A 297 15.69 -4.87 -8.96
N ILE A 298 14.85 -5.91 -8.91
CA ILE A 298 13.92 -6.26 -10.00
C ILE A 298 12.95 -5.10 -10.25
N SER A 299 12.34 -4.60 -9.18
CA SER A 299 11.41 -3.47 -9.23
C SER A 299 12.06 -2.20 -9.80
N THR A 300 13.30 -1.94 -9.41
CA THR A 300 14.06 -0.77 -9.90
C THR A 300 14.40 -0.93 -11.38
N LYS A 301 14.78 -2.13 -11.84
CA LYS A 301 15.03 -2.39 -13.28
C LYS A 301 13.77 -2.12 -14.10
N GLU A 302 12.61 -2.60 -13.65
CA GLU A 302 11.33 -2.36 -14.33
C GLU A 302 10.96 -0.86 -14.32
N ALA A 303 11.07 -0.21 -13.16
CA ALA A 303 10.81 1.23 -13.02
C ALA A 303 11.74 2.08 -13.91
N ARG A 304 13.02 1.70 -14.05
CA ARG A 304 13.97 2.35 -14.97
C ARG A 304 13.53 2.22 -16.42
N GLY A 305 13.11 1.02 -16.84
CA GLY A 305 12.60 0.79 -18.19
C GLY A 305 11.37 1.64 -18.51
N LEU A 306 10.42 1.73 -17.56
CA LEU A 306 9.25 2.60 -17.72
C LEU A 306 9.61 4.09 -17.69
N ALA A 307 10.57 4.50 -16.86
CA ALA A 307 11.03 5.88 -16.80
C ALA A 307 11.72 6.31 -18.10
N ALA A 308 12.56 5.45 -18.68
CA ALA A 308 13.21 5.69 -19.98
C ALA A 308 12.18 5.82 -21.11
N ALA A 309 11.10 5.04 -21.06
CA ALA A 309 9.97 5.18 -21.98
C ALA A 309 9.05 6.38 -21.65
N GLY A 310 9.35 7.16 -20.61
CA GLY A 310 8.55 8.31 -20.19
C GLY A 310 7.17 7.95 -19.64
N ARG A 311 7.02 6.71 -19.15
CA ARG A 311 5.78 6.12 -18.61
C ARG A 311 5.74 6.03 -17.08
N TYR A 312 6.79 6.48 -16.38
CA TYR A 312 6.89 6.44 -14.93
C TYR A 312 7.46 7.76 -14.38
N PRO A 313 6.95 8.28 -13.23
CA PRO A 313 5.82 7.78 -12.45
C PRO A 313 4.49 7.88 -13.19
N ALA A 314 3.56 6.95 -12.90
CA ALA A 314 2.23 6.89 -13.48
C ALA A 314 1.16 7.08 -12.41
N ILE A 315 0.01 7.59 -12.81
CA ILE A 315 -1.20 7.69 -12.00
C ILE A 315 -2.33 6.92 -12.69
N SER A 316 -3.32 6.49 -11.93
CA SER A 316 -4.49 5.82 -12.49
C SER A 316 -5.68 6.78 -12.45
N ILE A 317 -6.29 7.02 -13.61
CA ILE A 317 -7.48 7.86 -13.77
C ILE A 317 -8.70 6.99 -14.13
N TYR A 318 -9.85 7.35 -13.58
CA TYR A 318 -11.13 6.68 -13.83
C TYR A 318 -11.94 7.56 -14.79
N GLN A 319 -12.11 7.09 -16.02
CA GLN A 319 -12.83 7.80 -17.07
C GLN A 319 -14.19 7.16 -17.31
N ARG A 320 -15.26 7.95 -17.31
CA ARG A 320 -16.59 7.47 -17.70
C ARG A 320 -16.59 7.24 -19.20
N ILE A 321 -17.01 6.05 -19.63
CA ILE A 321 -17.23 5.77 -21.05
C ILE A 321 -18.53 6.50 -21.44
N PRO A 322 -18.49 7.45 -22.39
CA PRO A 322 -19.71 8.12 -22.85
C PRO A 322 -20.68 7.07 -23.38
N ALA A 323 -21.95 7.11 -22.95
CA ALA A 323 -22.98 6.32 -23.60
C ALA A 323 -23.08 6.77 -25.07
N PRO A 324 -23.31 5.86 -26.03
CA PRO A 324 -23.62 6.26 -27.39
C PRO A 324 -24.79 7.26 -27.33
N GLN A 325 -24.59 8.48 -27.82
CA GLN A 325 -25.75 9.36 -28.05
C GLN A 325 -26.67 8.61 -29.02
N PRO A 326 -27.97 8.50 -28.74
CA PRO A 326 -28.91 8.10 -29.78
C PRO A 326 -28.64 9.01 -30.97
N ALA A 327 -28.35 8.43 -32.13
CA ALA A 327 -28.21 9.21 -33.35
C ALA A 327 -29.43 10.14 -33.40
N ALA A 328 -29.20 11.46 -33.47
CA ALA A 328 -30.30 12.40 -33.63
C ALA A 328 -31.13 11.86 -34.80
N ALA A 329 -32.39 11.54 -34.56
CA ALA A 329 -33.26 11.01 -35.60
C ALA A 329 -33.14 11.99 -36.76
N PHE A 330 -32.58 11.52 -37.89
CA PHE A 330 -32.59 12.31 -39.11
C PHE A 330 -34.05 12.74 -39.30
N PRO A 331 -34.34 14.04 -39.51
CA PRO A 331 -35.71 14.46 -39.74
C PRO A 331 -36.25 13.58 -40.86
N GLN A 332 -37.29 12.79 -40.53
CA GLN A 332 -37.91 11.92 -41.53
C GLN A 332 -38.35 12.83 -42.67
N VAL A 333 -37.75 12.64 -43.84
CA VAL A 333 -38.25 13.25 -45.07
C VAL A 333 -39.67 12.73 -45.19
N GLN A 334 -40.66 13.59 -44.95
CA GLN A 334 -42.05 13.24 -45.19
C GLN A 334 -42.18 12.87 -46.66
N HIS A 335 -42.31 11.57 -46.94
CA HIS A 335 -42.71 11.11 -48.25
C HIS A 335 -44.11 11.67 -48.53
N MET A 336 -44.22 12.59 -49.49
CA MET A 336 -45.52 12.96 -50.02
C MET A 336 -46.21 11.70 -50.59
N PRO A 337 -47.51 11.50 -50.34
CA PRO A 337 -48.23 10.35 -50.89
C PRO A 337 -48.26 10.43 -52.43
N PRO A 338 -48.06 9.30 -53.13
CA PRO A 338 -48.23 9.25 -54.58
C PRO A 338 -49.72 9.21 -54.92
N GLY A 339 -50.21 10.23 -55.64
CA GLY A 339 -51.46 10.13 -56.39
C GLY A 339 -52.40 11.32 -56.25
N ALA A 340 -52.27 12.28 -57.16
CA ALA A 340 -53.40 13.04 -57.67
C ALA A 340 -53.24 13.12 -59.21
N PRO A 341 -54.20 12.62 -60.01
CA PRO A 341 -54.09 12.61 -61.47
C PRO A 341 -54.30 14.01 -62.06
N PRO A 342 -53.70 14.32 -63.23
CA PRO A 342 -53.89 15.60 -63.88
C PRO A 342 -55.26 15.62 -64.56
N HIS A 343 -56.20 16.39 -64.01
CA HIS A 343 -57.46 16.69 -64.69
C HIS A 343 -57.46 18.12 -65.24
N GLY A 344 -57.50 18.21 -66.57
CA GLY A 344 -58.35 19.18 -67.27
C GLY A 344 -57.70 20.49 -67.70
N THR A 345 -57.28 20.54 -68.96
CA THR A 345 -57.57 21.67 -69.88
C THR A 345 -57.95 21.03 -71.22
N PRO A 346 -58.84 21.58 -72.10
CA PRO A 346 -59.03 23.02 -72.38
C PRO A 346 -60.49 23.47 -72.73
N GLY A 347 -60.68 24.79 -72.87
CA GLY A 347 -61.84 25.45 -73.52
C GLY A 347 -62.51 26.47 -72.57
N TYR A 348 -62.79 27.72 -72.92
CA TYR A 348 -63.07 28.36 -74.22
C TYR A 348 -63.04 29.92 -74.01
N PRO A 349 -63.43 30.76 -74.99
CA PRO A 349 -62.59 31.71 -75.75
C PRO A 349 -62.62 33.18 -75.26
N GLY A 350 -61.82 34.03 -75.92
CA GLY A 350 -62.38 35.30 -76.41
C GLY A 350 -61.63 36.59 -76.07
N ALA A 351 -60.84 37.04 -77.05
CA ALA A 351 -60.75 38.42 -77.54
C ALA A 351 -60.17 39.56 -76.66
N GLY A 352 -59.03 40.06 -77.13
CA GLY A 352 -58.57 41.45 -76.96
C GLY A 352 -57.44 41.73 -77.97
N PRO A 353 -57.58 42.66 -78.93
CA PRO A 353 -56.68 42.75 -80.08
C PRO A 353 -55.51 43.74 -79.91
N GLY A 354 -54.38 43.44 -80.57
CA GLY A 354 -53.45 44.40 -81.20
C GLY A 354 -52.09 44.60 -80.52
N PRO A 355 -51.08 45.21 -81.19
CA PRO A 355 -50.86 45.34 -82.64
C PRO A 355 -49.43 44.96 -83.12
N ARG A 356 -49.33 44.79 -84.45
CA ARG A 356 -48.16 44.75 -85.37
C ARG A 356 -47.61 43.38 -85.76
#